data_AF-A0A958CKK3-F1
#
_entry.id   AF-A0A958CKK3-F1
#
_cell.length_a   1.000
_cell.length_b   1.000
_cell.length_c   1.000
_cell.angle_alpha   90.00
_cell.angle_beta   90.00
_cell.angle_gamma   90.00
#
_symmetry.space_group_name_H-M   'P 1'
#
loop_
_entity.id
_entity.type
_entity.pdbx_description
1 polymer ?
#
loop_
_entity_poly.entity_id
_entity_poly.type
_entity_poly.pdbx_seq_one_letter_code
_entity_poly.pdbx_strand_id
1 'polypeptide(L)'
;AYVPFFVQERYLAGALIPMMVWIGIGAWVLDDWLAGTWAGLRARPLSDRHASLLLATPAVVLSVLLVAMGPLVWQRMQRTHSFQPGHLATAAELRALGVTPDMTVLSRYPAVAFHAGTRWAPTPFEAWPELEAYAKAHDAQYLVIDGWEASLRPVYDFLLTPSLAPPGLRYVTTVETSDDPVLIYAFQ
;
A
#
# COMPACT_ATOMS: atom_id res chain seq x y z
N ALA A 1 -1.95 24.64 5.27
CA ALA A 1 -3.35 24.41 5.70
C ALA A 1 -3.33 23.43 6.86
N TYR A 2 -3.94 23.77 8.00
CA TYR A 2 -4.05 22.87 9.15
C TYR A 2 -5.23 21.92 8.92
N VAL A 3 -4.98 20.62 8.83
CA VAL A 3 -6.05 19.61 8.80
C VAL A 3 -6.29 19.20 10.26
N PRO A 4 -7.47 19.49 10.85
CA PRO A 4 -7.72 19.24 12.28
C PRO A 4 -7.67 17.76 12.66
N PHE A 5 -7.79 16.85 11.67
CA PHE A 5 -7.67 15.42 11.88
C PHE A 5 -6.87 14.78 10.74
N PHE A 6 -5.74 14.14 11.08
CA PHE A 6 -5.00 13.29 10.17
C PHE A 6 -5.46 11.83 10.36
N VAL A 7 -6.52 11.45 9.64
CA VAL A 7 -7.06 10.09 9.66
C VAL A 7 -6.49 9.32 8.47
N GLN A 8 -5.58 8.38 8.73
CA GLN A 8 -5.18 7.40 7.74
C GLN A 8 -6.15 6.22 7.76
N GLU A 9 -6.33 5.57 6.61
CA GLU A 9 -7.22 4.40 6.45
C GLU A 9 -6.97 3.31 7.51
N ARG A 10 -5.70 3.08 7.89
CA ARG A 10 -5.32 2.11 8.92
C ARG A 10 -5.91 2.41 10.31
N TYR A 11 -6.22 3.67 10.61
CA TYR A 11 -6.87 4.03 11.89
C TYR A 11 -8.36 3.65 11.91
N LEU A 12 -8.95 3.39 10.75
CA LEU A 12 -10.33 2.89 10.65
C LEU A 12 -10.42 1.37 10.83
N ALA A 13 -9.29 0.65 10.91
CA ALA A 13 -9.29 -0.80 11.08
C ALA A 13 -10.07 -1.25 12.33
N GLY A 14 -9.97 -0.48 13.44
CA GLY A 14 -10.73 -0.75 14.66
C GLY A 14 -12.25 -0.53 14.51
N ALA A 15 -12.67 0.29 13.54
CA ALA A 15 -14.07 0.53 13.26
C ALA A 15 -14.69 -0.53 12.32
N LEU A 16 -13.88 -1.40 11.69
CA LEU A 16 -14.38 -2.41 10.75
C LEU A 16 -15.39 -3.37 11.39
N ILE A 17 -15.11 -3.87 12.60
CA ILE A 17 -16.02 -4.80 13.28
C ILE A 17 -17.37 -4.12 13.58
N PRO A 18 -17.42 -2.95 14.25
CA PRO A 18 -18.68 -2.21 14.42
C PRO A 18 -19.40 -1.91 13.10
N MET A 19 -18.66 -1.52 12.06
CA MET A 19 -19.25 -1.25 10.74
C MET A 19 -19.86 -2.50 10.12
N MET A 20 -19.22 -3.66 10.20
CA MET A 20 -19.77 -4.92 9.69
C MET A 20 -21.08 -5.30 10.39
N VAL A 21 -21.15 -5.14 11.72
CA VAL A 21 -22.38 -5.35 12.49
C VAL A 21 -23.47 -4.38 12.03
N TRP A 22 -23.14 -3.10 11.89
CA TRP A 22 -24.11 -2.10 11.46
C TRP A 22 -24.60 -2.34 10.03
N ILE A 23 -23.72 -2.73 9.11
CA ILE A 23 -24.09 -3.12 7.76
C ILE A 23 -25.06 -4.32 7.78
N GLY A 24 -24.80 -5.33 8.60
CA GLY A 24 -25.69 -6.48 8.77
C GLY A 24 -27.08 -6.10 9.29
N ILE A 25 -27.14 -5.24 10.32
CA ILE A 25 -28.41 -4.71 10.86
C ILE A 25 -29.13 -3.89 9.78
N GLY A 26 -28.41 -3.05 9.05
CA GLY A 26 -28.98 -2.22 7.98
C GLY A 26 -29.56 -3.06 6.83
N ALA A 27 -28.87 -4.14 6.44
CA ALA A 27 -29.38 -5.10 5.46
C ALA A 27 -30.68 -5.76 5.96
N TRP A 28 -30.72 -6.20 7.21
CA TRP A 28 -31.91 -6.79 7.81
C TRP A 28 -33.10 -5.83 7.89
N VAL A 29 -32.87 -4.57 8.26
CA VAL A 29 -33.93 -3.54 8.25
C VAL A 29 -34.45 -3.29 6.83
N LEU A 30 -33.57 -3.32 5.83
CA LEU A 30 -33.95 -3.17 4.43
C LEU A 30 -34.75 -4.37 3.92
N ASP A 31 -34.39 -5.59 4.34
CA ASP A 31 -35.12 -6.82 4.05
C ASP A 31 -36.59 -6.73 4.50
N ASP A 32 -36.80 -6.34 5.76
CA ASP A 32 -38.14 -6.20 6.36
C ASP A 32 -38.98 -5.12 5.63
N TRP A 33 -38.36 -3.97 5.36
CA TRP A 33 -39.03 -2.89 4.64
C TRP A 33 -39.45 -3.29 3.22
N LEU A 34 -38.60 -4.01 2.48
CA LEU A 34 -38.92 -4.50 1.13
C LEU A 34 -40.05 -5.53 1.14
N ALA A 35 -40.00 -6.49 2.08
CA ALA A 35 -41.05 -7.49 2.23
C ALA A 35 -42.41 -6.83 2.56
N GLY A 36 -42.42 -5.89 3.51
CA GLY A 36 -43.62 -5.13 3.89
C GLY A 36 -44.17 -4.28 2.74
N THR A 37 -43.29 -3.57 2.02
CA THR A 37 -43.67 -2.77 0.85
C THR A 37 -44.31 -3.63 -0.24
N TRP A 38 -43.71 -4.79 -0.54
CA TRP A 38 -44.23 -5.70 -1.56
C TRP A 38 -45.57 -6.34 -1.18
N ALA A 39 -45.74 -6.73 0.09
CA ALA A 39 -47.02 -7.23 0.61
C ALA A 39 -48.12 -6.14 0.52
N GLY A 40 -47.78 -4.90 0.88
CA GLY A 40 -48.68 -3.76 0.78
C GLY A 40 -49.12 -3.46 -0.65
N LEU A 41 -48.19 -3.45 -1.60
CA LEU A 41 -48.48 -3.24 -3.02
C LEU A 41 -49.38 -4.32 -3.63
N ARG A 42 -49.27 -5.57 -3.15
CA ARG A 42 -50.12 -6.67 -3.62
C ARG A 42 -51.48 -6.75 -2.94
N ALA A 43 -51.70 -5.97 -1.87
CA ALA A 43 -52.87 -6.06 -0.99
C ALA A 43 -53.20 -7.51 -0.55
N ARG A 44 -52.18 -8.37 -0.47
CA ARG A 44 -52.28 -9.79 -0.14
C ARG A 44 -51.03 -10.23 0.62
N PRO A 45 -51.16 -11.18 1.58
CA PRO A 45 -50.01 -11.74 2.25
C PRO A 45 -49.11 -12.47 1.24
N LEU A 46 -47.80 -12.36 1.44
CA LEU A 46 -46.83 -13.12 0.67
C LEU A 46 -46.84 -14.57 1.14
N SER A 47 -46.65 -15.51 0.20
CA SER A 47 -46.39 -16.88 0.61
C SER A 47 -44.99 -16.98 1.23
N ASP A 48 -44.80 -17.95 2.13
CA ASP A 48 -43.54 -18.13 2.88
C ASP A 48 -42.31 -18.17 1.97
N ARG A 49 -42.43 -18.78 0.77
CA ARG A 49 -41.34 -18.80 -0.21
C ARG A 49 -40.98 -17.43 -0.75
N HIS A 50 -41.96 -16.57 -1.07
CA HIS A 50 -41.70 -15.23 -1.56
C HIS A 50 -41.18 -14.31 -0.45
N ALA A 51 -41.70 -14.46 0.77
CA ALA A 51 -41.20 -13.75 1.94
C ALA A 51 -39.72 -14.10 2.20
N SER A 52 -39.37 -15.38 2.24
CA SER A 52 -37.98 -15.84 2.45
C SER A 52 -37.03 -15.39 1.34
N LEU A 53 -37.49 -15.37 0.08
CA LEU A 53 -36.67 -14.86 -1.04
C LEU A 53 -36.41 -13.35 -0.91
N LEU A 54 -37.43 -12.57 -0.58
CA LEU A 54 -37.29 -11.12 -0.40
C LEU A 54 -36.40 -10.78 0.81
N LEU A 55 -36.56 -11.54 1.90
CA LEU A 55 -35.76 -11.39 3.12
C LEU A 55 -34.28 -11.78 2.95
N ALA A 56 -33.94 -12.52 1.90
CA ALA A 56 -32.56 -12.86 1.59
C ALA A 56 -31.93 -11.94 0.53
N THR A 57 -32.74 -11.13 -0.17
CA THR A 57 -32.32 -10.46 -1.39
C THR A 57 -31.24 -9.40 -1.12
N PRO A 58 -31.45 -8.37 -0.27
CA PRO A 58 -30.41 -7.43 0.13
C PRO A 58 -29.14 -8.07 0.67
N ALA A 59 -29.24 -9.06 1.55
CA ALA A 59 -28.06 -9.76 2.09
C ALA A 59 -27.25 -10.47 0.98
N VAL A 60 -27.93 -11.14 0.04
CA VAL A 60 -27.29 -11.79 -1.11
C VAL A 60 -26.67 -10.76 -2.05
N VAL A 61 -27.39 -9.68 -2.38
CA VAL A 61 -26.90 -8.60 -3.24
C VAL A 61 -25.66 -7.95 -2.64
N LEU A 62 -25.68 -7.64 -1.34
CA LEU A 62 -24.54 -7.09 -0.64
C LEU A 62 -23.34 -8.05 -0.66
N SER A 63 -23.58 -9.34 -0.40
CA SER A 63 -22.52 -10.36 -0.42
C SER A 63 -21.89 -10.49 -1.81
N VAL A 64 -22.72 -10.52 -2.86
CA VAL A 64 -22.27 -10.54 -4.26
C VAL A 64 -21.48 -9.28 -4.58
N LEU A 65 -21.94 -8.10 -4.16
CA LEU A 65 -21.25 -6.83 -4.39
C LEU A 65 -19.88 -6.80 -3.69
N LEU A 66 -19.81 -7.26 -2.43
CA LEU A 66 -18.55 -7.33 -1.70
C LEU A 66 -17.55 -8.29 -2.36
N VAL A 67 -18.00 -9.46 -2.80
CA VAL A 67 -17.16 -10.43 -3.54
C VAL A 67 -16.72 -9.85 -4.89
N ALA A 68 -17.63 -9.23 -5.64
CA ALA A 68 -17.34 -8.62 -6.93
C ALA A 68 -16.37 -7.44 -6.80
N MET A 69 -16.41 -6.70 -5.69
CA MET A 69 -15.46 -5.63 -5.39
C MET A 69 -14.10 -6.15 -4.89
N GLY A 70 -14.00 -7.42 -4.49
CA GLY A 70 -12.80 -8.05 -3.95
C GLY A 70 -11.53 -7.78 -4.76
N PRO A 71 -11.50 -8.01 -6.09
CA PRO A 71 -10.32 -7.74 -6.91
C PRO A 71 -9.87 -6.28 -6.89
N LEU A 72 -10.81 -5.34 -6.91
CA LEU A 72 -10.52 -3.91 -6.89
C LEU A 72 -9.99 -3.45 -5.53
N VAL A 73 -10.58 -3.98 -4.44
CA VAL A 73 -10.09 -3.74 -3.07
C VAL A 73 -8.68 -4.30 -2.90
N TRP A 74 -8.45 -5.53 -3.37
CA TRP A 74 -7.14 -6.18 -3.29
C TRP A 74 -6.06 -5.39 -4.03
N GLN A 75 -6.34 -4.95 -5.26
CA GLN A 75 -5.41 -4.11 -6.04
C GLN A 75 -5.08 -2.78 -5.34
N ARG A 76 -6.05 -2.16 -4.63
CA ARG A 76 -5.81 -0.92 -3.91
C ARG A 76 -5.07 -1.13 -2.58
N MET A 77 -5.38 -2.19 -1.83
CA MET A 77 -4.72 -2.49 -0.55
C MET A 77 -3.23 -2.83 -0.72
N GLN A 78 -2.85 -3.43 -1.85
CA GLN A 78 -1.44 -3.67 -2.18
C GLN A 78 -0.66 -2.38 -2.52
N ARG A 79 -1.34 -1.23 -2.69
CA ARG A 79 -0.75 0.07 -3.03
C ARG A 79 -0.57 0.99 -1.84
N THR A 80 -0.31 0.46 -0.65
CA THR A 80 0.05 1.34 0.48
C THR A 80 1.43 1.99 0.33
N HIS A 81 2.17 1.73 -0.77
CA HIS A 81 3.54 2.18 -1.04
C HIS A 81 4.49 2.06 0.17
N SER A 82 4.14 1.23 1.15
CA SER A 82 4.86 1.06 2.41
C SER A 82 5.55 -0.30 2.40
N PHE A 83 4.89 -1.30 1.83
CA PHE A 83 5.49 -2.58 1.49
C PHE A 83 5.03 -2.96 0.08
N GLN A 84 5.98 -3.24 -0.81
CA GLN A 84 5.73 -3.69 -2.18
C GLN A 84 6.50 -4.99 -2.43
N PRO A 85 5.99 -5.91 -3.27
CA PRO A 85 6.75 -7.08 -3.72
C PRO A 85 8.14 -6.71 -4.24
N GLY A 86 8.27 -5.54 -4.86
CA GLY A 86 9.54 -4.94 -5.26
C GLY A 86 10.58 -4.90 -4.16
N HIS A 87 10.20 -4.51 -2.93
CA HIS A 87 11.14 -4.45 -1.81
C HIS A 87 11.75 -5.81 -1.46
N LEU A 88 10.99 -6.91 -1.61
CA LEU A 88 11.51 -8.26 -1.37
C LEU A 88 12.51 -8.68 -2.45
N ALA A 89 12.22 -8.34 -3.71
CA ALA A 89 13.13 -8.60 -4.83
C ALA A 89 14.41 -7.76 -4.68
N THR A 90 14.29 -6.47 -4.38
CA THR A 90 15.44 -5.59 -4.07
C THR A 90 16.26 -6.09 -2.89
N ALA A 91 15.61 -6.57 -1.83
CA ALA A 91 16.31 -7.19 -0.71
C ALA A 91 17.06 -8.47 -1.11
N ALA A 92 16.50 -9.28 -2.02
CA ALA A 92 17.18 -10.45 -2.56
C ALA A 92 18.41 -10.08 -3.38
N GLU A 93 18.31 -9.05 -4.22
CA GLU A 93 19.44 -8.51 -4.98
C GLU A 93 20.55 -7.98 -4.05
N LEU A 94 20.20 -7.21 -3.01
CA LEU A 94 21.18 -6.76 -2.01
C LEU A 94 21.89 -7.93 -1.34
N ARG A 95 21.17 -8.99 -0.95
CA ARG A 95 21.80 -10.20 -0.40
C ARG A 95 22.72 -10.88 -1.42
N ALA A 96 22.35 -10.92 -2.70
CA ALA A 96 23.19 -11.46 -3.76
C ALA A 96 24.47 -10.63 -3.98
N LEU A 97 24.41 -9.31 -3.72
CA LEU A 97 25.57 -8.41 -3.70
C LEU A 97 26.47 -8.60 -2.46
N GLY A 98 26.09 -9.45 -1.51
CA GLY A 98 26.88 -9.76 -0.32
C GLY A 98 26.80 -8.71 0.77
N VAL A 99 25.68 -7.98 0.87
CA VAL A 99 25.47 -7.05 2.00
C VAL A 99 25.53 -7.78 3.34
N THR A 100 26.05 -7.10 4.36
CA THR A 100 26.17 -7.63 5.72
C THR A 100 25.30 -6.85 6.71
N PRO A 101 25.02 -7.41 7.90
CA PRO A 101 24.23 -6.72 8.93
C PRO A 101 24.78 -5.39 9.43
N ASP A 102 26.07 -5.11 9.19
CA ASP A 102 26.70 -3.85 9.58
C ASP A 102 26.65 -2.77 8.49
N MET A 103 26.29 -3.15 7.26
CA MET A 103 26.10 -2.19 6.18
C MET A 103 24.79 -1.43 6.34
N THR A 104 24.80 -0.16 5.98
CA THR A 104 23.65 0.73 5.99
C THR A 104 23.14 0.94 4.56
N VAL A 105 21.85 0.73 4.38
CA VAL A 105 21.11 1.03 3.15
C VAL A 105 20.24 2.26 3.39
N LEU A 106 20.41 3.29 2.56
CA LEU A 106 19.51 4.42 2.47
C LEU A 106 18.30 4.05 1.62
N SER A 107 17.10 4.26 2.17
CA SER A 107 15.83 4.09 1.46
C SER A 107 14.73 4.88 2.15
N ARG A 108 13.67 5.28 1.44
CA ARG A 108 12.49 5.93 2.05
C ARG A 108 11.87 5.11 3.19
N TYR A 109 11.81 3.78 3.05
CA TYR A 109 11.13 2.89 3.99
C TYR A 109 12.04 1.72 4.39
N PRO A 110 11.98 1.22 5.66
CA PRO A 110 12.90 0.21 6.17
C PRO A 110 12.74 -1.19 5.54
N ALA A 111 11.68 -1.46 4.78
CA ALA A 111 11.35 -2.81 4.32
C ALA A 111 12.50 -3.48 3.54
N VAL A 112 13.16 -2.75 2.64
CA VAL A 112 14.28 -3.29 1.85
C VAL A 112 15.43 -3.73 2.75
N ALA A 113 15.92 -2.83 3.62
CA ALA A 113 17.00 -3.11 4.56
C ALA A 113 16.64 -4.22 5.56
N PHE A 114 15.42 -4.17 6.10
CA PHE A 114 14.90 -5.19 7.02
C PHE A 114 14.93 -6.59 6.39
N HIS A 115 14.42 -6.72 5.16
CA HIS A 115 14.44 -8.01 4.47
C HIS A 115 15.84 -8.40 3.97
N ALA A 116 16.70 -7.43 3.64
CA ALA A 116 18.09 -7.69 3.27
C ALA A 116 18.94 -8.12 4.48
N GLY A 117 18.48 -7.84 5.71
CA GLY A 117 19.20 -8.14 6.94
C GLY A 117 20.33 -7.13 7.20
N THR A 118 20.12 -5.86 6.86
CA THR A 118 21.10 -4.76 6.97
C THR A 118 20.59 -3.65 7.91
N ARG A 119 21.44 -2.66 8.22
CA ARG A 119 20.99 -1.42 8.86
C ARG A 119 20.23 -0.55 7.85
N TRP A 120 19.33 0.26 8.38
CA TRP A 120 18.52 1.20 7.61
C TRP A 120 18.79 2.62 8.08
N ALA A 121 18.91 3.54 7.13
CA ALA A 121 18.76 4.96 7.39
C ALA A 121 17.74 5.54 6.39
N PRO A 122 16.87 6.46 6.83
CA PRO A 122 15.92 7.09 5.92
C PRO A 122 16.66 7.99 4.94
N THR A 123 16.28 7.96 3.67
CA THR A 123 16.72 9.00 2.73
C THR A 123 16.19 10.36 3.22
N PRO A 124 17.02 11.41 3.37
CA PRO A 124 16.57 12.73 3.78
C PRO A 124 15.80 13.42 2.65
N PHE A 125 15.03 14.47 2.93
CA PHE A 125 14.42 15.30 1.88
C PHE A 125 15.21 16.60 1.72
N GLU A 126 16.39 16.48 1.12
CA GLU A 126 17.34 17.58 0.95
C GLU A 126 17.87 17.59 -0.50
N ALA A 127 18.69 18.57 -0.85
CA ALA A 127 19.40 18.54 -2.13
C ALA A 127 20.53 17.48 -2.11
N TRP A 128 21.06 17.17 -3.30
CA TRP A 128 22.03 16.08 -3.45
C TRP A 128 23.28 16.21 -2.56
N PRO A 129 23.95 17.38 -2.45
CA PRO A 129 25.14 17.51 -1.60
C PRO A 129 24.87 17.19 -0.13
N GLU A 130 23.70 17.56 0.38
CA GLU A 130 23.27 17.29 1.75
C GLU A 130 22.91 15.82 1.95
N LEU A 131 22.28 15.16 0.96
CA LEU A 131 22.07 13.71 0.98
C LEU A 131 23.40 12.96 1.00
N GLU A 132 24.37 13.37 0.20
CA GLU A 132 25.70 12.75 0.16
C GLU A 132 26.43 12.90 1.50
N ALA A 133 26.38 14.10 2.11
CA ALA A 133 26.93 14.34 3.43
C ALA A 133 26.23 13.47 4.50
N TYR A 134 24.91 13.33 4.41
CA TYR A 134 24.12 12.45 5.28
C TYR A 134 24.48 10.98 5.09
N ALA A 135 24.62 10.51 3.86
CA ALA A 135 25.03 9.15 3.54
C ALA A 135 26.39 8.82 4.17
N LYS A 136 27.35 9.74 4.05
CA LYS A 136 28.66 9.61 4.68
C LYS A 136 28.59 9.61 6.21
N ALA A 137 27.77 10.47 6.82
CA ALA A 137 27.60 10.51 8.27
C ALA A 137 26.95 9.23 8.84
N HIS A 138 26.23 8.48 8.02
CA HIS A 138 25.58 7.23 8.37
C HIS A 138 26.34 5.97 7.91
N ASP A 139 27.56 6.14 7.38
CA ASP A 139 28.34 5.08 6.74
C ASP A 139 27.47 4.26 5.78
N ALA A 140 26.69 4.92 4.92
CA ALA A 140 25.81 4.25 3.97
C ALA A 140 26.60 3.68 2.79
N GLN A 141 26.42 2.39 2.51
CA GLN A 141 27.05 1.73 1.35
C GLN A 141 26.14 1.74 0.13
N TYR A 142 24.83 1.72 0.35
CA TYR A 142 23.84 1.65 -0.73
C TYR A 142 22.75 2.70 -0.59
N LEU A 143 22.26 3.16 -1.73
CA LEU A 143 21.04 3.96 -1.87
C LEU A 143 20.05 3.17 -2.73
N VAL A 144 18.83 3.04 -2.24
CA VAL A 144 17.72 2.42 -2.95
C VAL A 144 16.65 3.47 -3.17
N ILE A 145 16.26 3.67 -4.43
CA ILE A 145 15.21 4.62 -4.81
C ILE A 145 14.16 3.94 -5.67
N ASP A 146 12.89 4.23 -5.38
CA ASP A 146 11.73 3.76 -6.15
C ASP A 146 11.03 4.95 -6.83
N GLY A 147 10.22 4.68 -7.85
CA GLY A 147 9.47 5.71 -8.58
C GLY A 147 8.54 6.54 -7.69
N TRP A 148 8.02 5.93 -6.61
CA TRP A 148 7.15 6.62 -5.67
C TRP A 148 7.90 7.61 -4.78
N GLU A 149 9.10 7.28 -4.30
CA GLU A 149 9.98 8.18 -3.57
C GLU A 149 10.35 9.38 -4.44
N ALA A 150 10.72 9.15 -5.69
CA ALA A 150 10.98 10.23 -6.66
C ALA A 150 9.74 11.12 -6.87
N SER A 151 8.53 10.54 -6.95
CA SER A 151 7.28 11.32 -7.05
C SER A 151 7.00 12.19 -5.80
N LEU A 152 7.38 11.71 -4.61
CA LEU A 152 7.24 12.43 -3.35
C LEU A 152 8.37 13.45 -3.15
N ARG A 153 9.54 13.21 -3.76
CA ARG A 153 10.75 14.03 -3.64
C ARG A 153 11.33 14.26 -5.04
N PRO A 154 10.75 15.18 -5.83
CA PRO A 154 11.17 15.40 -7.21
C PRO A 154 12.64 15.78 -7.39
N VAL A 155 13.29 16.27 -6.32
CA VAL A 155 14.74 16.52 -6.28
C VAL A 155 15.57 15.28 -6.59
N TYR A 156 15.03 14.07 -6.40
CA TYR A 156 15.71 12.80 -6.68
C TYR A 156 15.24 12.11 -7.97
N ASP A 157 14.35 12.72 -8.76
CA ASP A 157 13.80 12.12 -9.98
C ASP A 157 14.89 11.72 -10.99
N PHE A 158 15.98 12.49 -11.04
CA PHE A 158 17.14 12.19 -11.88
C PHE A 158 17.79 10.83 -11.55
N LEU A 159 17.65 10.32 -10.33
CA LEU A 159 18.13 9.00 -9.91
C LEU A 159 17.27 7.84 -10.44
N LEU A 160 16.16 8.09 -11.13
CA LEU A 160 15.47 7.05 -11.90
C LEU A 160 16.13 6.79 -13.26
N THR A 161 17.07 7.66 -13.68
CA THR A 161 17.81 7.54 -14.92
C THR A 161 19.28 7.25 -14.62
N PRO A 162 19.77 5.99 -14.73
CA PRO A 162 21.13 5.61 -14.34
C PRO A 162 22.25 6.44 -14.95
N SER A 163 22.07 6.96 -16.17
CA SER A 163 23.07 7.82 -16.86
C SER A 163 23.21 9.21 -16.26
N LEU A 164 22.26 9.64 -15.41
CA LEU A 164 22.29 10.90 -14.69
C LEU A 164 22.79 10.74 -13.24
N ALA A 165 23.26 9.55 -12.86
CA ALA A 165 23.80 9.32 -11.54
C ALA A 165 24.95 10.31 -11.24
N PRO A 166 24.92 10.98 -10.09
CA PRO A 166 25.91 11.99 -9.73
C PRO A 166 27.25 11.33 -9.41
N PRO A 167 28.37 12.10 -9.44
CA PRO A 167 29.66 11.59 -9.00
C PRO A 167 29.59 11.01 -7.58
N GLY A 168 30.36 9.95 -7.30
CA GLY A 168 30.33 9.27 -6.00
C GLY A 168 29.19 8.26 -5.85
N LEU A 169 28.28 8.15 -6.83
CA LEU A 169 27.21 7.17 -6.84
C LEU A 169 27.33 6.27 -8.08
N ARG A 170 27.45 4.97 -7.87
CA ARG A 170 27.52 3.97 -8.95
C ARG A 170 26.21 3.21 -9.04
N TYR A 171 25.58 3.26 -10.21
CA TYR A 171 24.45 2.38 -10.53
C TYR A 171 24.87 0.90 -10.43
N VAL A 172 24.07 0.09 -9.75
CA VAL A 172 24.31 -1.36 -9.59
C VAL A 172 23.34 -2.16 -10.45
N THR A 173 22.03 -1.98 -10.23
CA THR A 173 20.99 -2.70 -10.97
C THR A 173 19.64 -2.01 -10.80
N THR A 174 18.71 -2.34 -11.69
CA THR A 174 17.29 -2.01 -11.61
C THR A 174 16.53 -3.30 -11.35
N VAL A 175 15.73 -3.30 -10.30
CA VAL A 175 14.78 -4.37 -10.02
C VAL A 175 13.47 -3.99 -10.67
N GLU A 176 13.19 -4.60 -11.81
CA GLU A 176 11.92 -4.45 -12.52
C GLU A 176 10.80 -5.10 -11.70
N THR A 177 9.80 -4.30 -11.35
CA THR A 177 8.58 -4.77 -10.70
C THR A 177 7.39 -4.46 -11.59
N SER A 178 6.22 -5.04 -11.33
CA SER A 178 5.04 -4.87 -12.20
C SER A 178 4.56 -3.44 -12.34
N ASP A 179 4.89 -2.55 -11.39
CA ASP A 179 4.28 -1.22 -11.28
C ASP A 179 5.30 -0.07 -11.24
N ASP A 180 6.43 -0.21 -10.54
CA ASP A 180 7.47 0.84 -10.46
C ASP A 180 8.90 0.22 -10.42
N PRO A 181 9.88 0.77 -11.15
CA PRO A 181 11.26 0.32 -11.06
C PRO A 181 11.87 0.71 -9.70
N VAL A 182 12.66 -0.19 -9.13
CA VAL A 182 13.45 0.08 -7.91
C VAL A 182 14.92 -0.01 -8.27
N LEU A 183 15.65 1.10 -8.12
CA LEU A 183 17.06 1.19 -8.50
C LEU A 183 17.95 1.05 -7.28
N ILE A 184 19.03 0.30 -7.45
CA ILE A 184 20.07 0.12 -6.43
C ILE A 184 21.33 0.86 -6.90
N TYR A 185 21.84 1.69 -6.02
CA TYR A 185 23.09 2.43 -6.17
C TYR A 185 24.05 2.09 -5.04
N ALA A 186 25.35 2.10 -5.33
CA ALA A 186 26.42 1.99 -4.35
C ALA A 186 27.16 3.33 -4.22
N PHE A 187 27.39 3.78 -2.99
CA PHE A 187 28.28 4.91 -2.71
C PHE A 187 29.75 4.48 -2.95
N GLN A 188 30.57 5.39 -3.49
CA GLN A 188 31.99 5.17 -3.80
C GLN A 188 32.94 5.82 -2.80
#